data_AF-A0AA41Z491-F1
#
_entry.id   AF-A0AA41Z491-F1
#
_cell.length_a   1.000
_cell.length_b   1.000
_cell.length_c   1.000
_cell.angle_alpha   90.00
_cell.angle_beta   90.00
_cell.angle_gamma   90.00
#
_symmetry.space_group_name_H-M   'P 1'
#
loop_
_entity.id
_entity.type
_entity.pdbx_description
1 polymer ?
#
loop_
_entity_poly.entity_id
_entity_poly.type
_entity_poly.pdbx_seq_one_letter_code
_entity_poly.pdbx_strand_id
1 'polypeptide(L)'
;MATQAGGTVAEQLPKREALLQWRGDAQVEGYRHIDRIFSTHIVRRGAKVHPLPVAALAIRPAYRYGTESGSADDYMARNRAAGLLVIHKGQIVLEKYALGITPHDRWISFSIAKSLTSTLLGAAIADGKIAGIDVPVTRYIPELKGSAYDGVTIRQVLTMRSGVGWNEDYADPDSDVGRLAASMAHDSGASLIATMQKLPRAAPPGTRWHYSTGESNMIGIIVTRAVGEPLADYLSRKIWRRYGMESDASWVTDGGVEIGGCCLNVTLRDYGRIGLFAMGGGVIEGKSILPPGWMAQATSAYTDHAEGDLGYGYQWWVPSPGAFAAIGIMGQYIYVDPRRETVIAEISAWPNAGDDEHHARQAAFRAAVIRALPAAITSRPRHR
;
A
#
# COMPACT_ATOMS: atom_id res chain seq x y z
N MET A 1 37.87 -41.71 -6.28
CA MET A 1 36.76 -40.98 -6.93
C MET A 1 36.54 -39.71 -6.12
N ALA A 2 36.68 -38.53 -6.73
CA ALA A 2 36.50 -37.27 -6.01
C ALA A 2 35.03 -36.84 -6.06
N THR A 3 34.44 -36.60 -4.88
CA THR A 3 33.11 -36.00 -4.74
C THR A 3 33.14 -34.55 -5.21
N GLN A 4 32.38 -34.22 -6.26
CA GLN A 4 32.13 -32.82 -6.60
C GLN A 4 31.20 -32.20 -5.54
N ALA A 5 31.64 -31.10 -4.95
CA ALA A 5 30.80 -30.28 -4.09
C ALA A 5 29.69 -29.63 -4.94
N GLY A 6 28.44 -29.69 -4.45
CA GLY A 6 27.34 -28.97 -5.06
C GLY A 6 27.56 -27.47 -4.94
N GLY A 7 27.90 -26.81 -6.04
CA GLY A 7 27.95 -25.36 -6.11
C GLY A 7 26.54 -24.79 -5.95
N THR A 8 26.33 -23.95 -4.94
CA THR A 8 25.13 -23.11 -4.85
C THR A 8 25.08 -22.21 -6.07
N VAL A 9 24.11 -22.42 -6.95
CA VAL A 9 23.83 -21.50 -8.06
C VAL A 9 23.54 -20.13 -7.45
N ALA A 10 24.31 -19.11 -7.87
CA ALA A 10 24.08 -17.75 -7.43
C ALA A 10 22.70 -17.30 -7.90
N GLU A 11 21.86 -16.89 -6.94
CA GLU A 11 20.49 -16.43 -7.14
C GLU A 11 20.46 -15.23 -8.11
N GLN A 12 19.95 -15.46 -9.32
CA GLN A 12 19.96 -14.46 -10.38
C GLN A 12 18.78 -13.51 -10.23
N LEU A 13 19.01 -12.42 -9.48
CA LEU A 13 18.04 -11.33 -9.33
C LEU A 13 17.63 -10.75 -10.71
N PRO A 14 16.34 -10.40 -10.89
CA PRO A 14 15.84 -9.86 -12.15
C PRO A 14 16.32 -8.42 -12.40
N LYS A 15 16.36 -8.01 -13.68
CA LYS A 15 16.78 -6.67 -14.11
C LYS A 15 15.81 -5.59 -13.62
N ARG A 16 16.30 -4.66 -12.81
CA ARG A 16 15.54 -3.53 -12.22
C ARG A 16 14.80 -2.66 -13.23
N GLU A 17 15.37 -2.50 -14.43
CA GLU A 17 14.81 -1.72 -15.54
C GLU A 17 13.48 -2.31 -16.06
N ALA A 18 13.18 -3.57 -15.71
CA ALA A 18 11.98 -4.30 -16.14
C ALA A 18 10.97 -4.54 -15.00
N LEU A 19 10.99 -3.78 -13.89
CA LEU A 19 10.15 -4.01 -12.69
C LEU A 19 8.65 -4.24 -13.00
N LEU A 20 8.08 -3.45 -13.91
CA LEU A 20 6.67 -3.55 -14.32
C LEU A 20 6.43 -4.71 -15.30
N GLN A 21 7.48 -5.18 -15.96
CA GLN A 21 7.51 -6.24 -16.97
C GLN A 21 8.01 -7.60 -16.42
N TRP A 22 8.39 -7.70 -15.15
CA TRP A 22 8.71 -8.98 -14.51
C TRP A 22 7.49 -9.91 -14.55
N ARG A 23 7.71 -11.19 -14.85
CA ARG A 23 6.66 -12.23 -14.91
C ARG A 23 7.14 -13.51 -14.23
N GLY A 24 6.22 -14.30 -13.70
CA GLY A 24 6.52 -15.64 -13.19
C GLY A 24 7.52 -15.59 -12.02
N ASP A 25 8.57 -16.39 -12.10
CA ASP A 25 9.58 -16.51 -11.04
C ASP A 25 10.38 -15.22 -10.85
N ALA A 26 10.55 -14.40 -11.90
CA ALA A 26 11.20 -13.10 -11.78
C ALA A 26 10.42 -12.13 -10.86
N GLN A 27 9.09 -12.22 -10.80
CA GLN A 27 8.31 -11.45 -9.82
C GLN A 27 8.53 -12.01 -8.41
N VAL A 28 8.45 -13.34 -8.28
CA VAL A 28 8.56 -14.04 -7.00
C VAL A 28 9.92 -13.81 -6.33
N GLU A 29 10.97 -13.76 -7.14
CA GLU A 29 12.36 -13.50 -6.73
C GLU A 29 12.62 -12.01 -6.52
N GLY A 30 12.18 -11.15 -7.45
CA GLY A 30 12.41 -9.72 -7.35
C GLY A 30 11.63 -9.04 -6.23
N TYR A 31 10.34 -9.37 -6.06
CA TYR A 31 9.46 -8.69 -5.09
C TYR A 31 9.82 -8.98 -3.63
N ARG A 32 10.51 -10.09 -3.34
CA ARG A 32 11.05 -10.39 -2.00
C ARG A 32 12.41 -9.75 -1.71
N HIS A 33 13.12 -9.32 -2.75
CA HIS A 33 14.51 -8.86 -2.70
C HIS A 33 14.72 -7.44 -3.25
N ILE A 34 13.68 -6.58 -3.23
CA ILE A 34 13.74 -5.21 -3.76
C ILE A 34 14.89 -4.38 -3.18
N ASP A 35 15.26 -4.55 -1.91
CA ASP A 35 16.39 -3.85 -1.28
C ASP A 35 17.78 -4.38 -1.69
N ARG A 36 17.84 -5.49 -2.43
CA ARG A 36 19.04 -5.97 -3.14
C ARG A 36 19.08 -5.50 -4.60
N ILE A 37 18.01 -4.89 -5.10
CA ILE A 37 17.81 -4.52 -6.52
C ILE A 37 17.76 -3.00 -6.73
N PHE A 38 17.19 -2.27 -5.76
CA PHE A 38 17.00 -0.82 -5.78
C PHE A 38 17.63 -0.16 -4.54
N SER A 39 18.00 1.12 -4.67
CA SER A 39 18.33 1.97 -3.54
C SER A 39 17.12 2.09 -2.60
N THR A 40 17.35 1.95 -1.30
CA THR A 40 16.28 2.03 -0.29
C THR A 40 16.73 2.71 1.00
N HIS A 41 15.78 3.32 1.70
CA HIS A 41 15.93 3.72 3.11
C HIS A 41 15.26 2.70 4.04
N ILE A 42 15.84 2.46 5.22
CA ILE A 42 15.33 1.50 6.21
C ILE A 42 14.33 2.17 7.15
N VAL A 43 13.09 1.68 7.15
CA VAL A 43 12.05 2.01 8.13
C VAL A 43 12.23 1.11 9.35
N ARG A 44 13.05 1.57 10.31
CA ARG A 44 13.44 0.76 11.48
C ARG A 44 12.26 0.42 12.40
N ARG A 45 12.21 -0.80 12.95
CA ARG A 45 11.22 -1.26 13.93
C ARG A 45 11.55 -0.87 15.38
N GLY A 46 10.56 -1.09 16.25
CA GLY A 46 10.68 -0.89 17.68
C GLY A 46 11.32 -2.07 18.40
N ALA A 47 11.65 -1.87 19.68
CA ALA A 47 11.97 -2.98 20.58
C ALA A 47 10.72 -3.78 20.97
N LYS A 48 9.57 -3.12 21.04
CA LYS A 48 8.25 -3.73 21.30
C LYS A 48 7.54 -4.03 19.98
N VAL A 49 6.92 -5.19 19.90
CA VAL A 49 6.09 -5.62 18.77
C VAL A 49 4.63 -5.68 19.22
N HIS A 50 3.71 -5.22 18.37
CA HIS A 50 2.28 -5.33 18.56
C HIS A 50 1.91 -6.83 18.50
N PRO A 51 1.38 -7.42 19.59
CA PRO A 51 1.03 -8.83 19.60
C PRO A 51 0.00 -9.13 18.52
N LEU A 52 0.27 -10.14 17.69
CA LEU A 52 -0.66 -10.62 16.68
C LEU A 52 -0.96 -12.10 16.95
N PRO A 53 -1.77 -12.39 18.00
CA PRO A 53 -2.00 -13.75 18.47
C PRO A 53 -2.77 -14.58 17.44
N VAL A 54 -2.48 -15.88 17.37
CA VAL A 54 -3.25 -16.84 16.55
C VAL A 54 -4.50 -17.27 17.30
N ALA A 55 -5.65 -17.29 16.61
CA ALA A 55 -6.90 -17.77 17.17
C ALA A 55 -6.88 -19.30 17.34
N ALA A 56 -7.56 -19.82 18.37
CA ALA A 56 -7.63 -21.26 18.62
C ALA A 56 -8.33 -22.06 17.51
N LEU A 57 -9.16 -21.40 16.69
CA LEU A 57 -9.84 -21.98 15.53
C LEU A 57 -9.55 -21.12 14.29
N ALA A 58 -8.91 -21.74 13.30
CA ALA A 58 -8.72 -21.14 11.99
C ALA A 58 -9.96 -21.27 11.11
N ILE A 59 -10.28 -20.24 10.32
CA ILE A 59 -11.35 -20.29 9.33
C ILE A 59 -10.92 -21.11 8.11
N ARG A 60 -11.89 -21.69 7.40
CA ARG A 60 -11.67 -22.43 6.15
C ARG A 60 -12.57 -21.85 5.05
N PRO A 61 -12.21 -20.72 4.43
CA PRO A 61 -13.01 -20.10 3.38
C PRO A 61 -13.16 -21.03 2.18
N ALA A 62 -14.41 -21.32 1.81
CA ALA A 62 -14.74 -21.98 0.55
C ALA A 62 -15.13 -20.92 -0.48
N TYR A 63 -14.20 -20.61 -1.39
CA TYR A 63 -14.42 -19.61 -2.43
C TYR A 63 -15.14 -20.21 -3.64
N ARG A 64 -15.85 -19.36 -4.37
CA ARG A 64 -16.57 -19.69 -5.61
C ARG A 64 -16.49 -18.49 -6.56
N TYR A 65 -16.07 -18.71 -7.79
CA TYR A 65 -16.00 -17.70 -8.85
C TYR A 65 -16.29 -18.34 -10.20
N GLY A 66 -17.38 -17.96 -10.87
CA GLY A 66 -17.86 -18.68 -12.06
C GLY A 66 -18.07 -20.17 -11.77
N THR A 67 -17.39 -21.02 -12.53
CA THR A 67 -17.34 -22.49 -12.31
C THR A 67 -16.24 -22.93 -11.34
N GLU A 68 -15.31 -22.04 -10.97
CA GLU A 68 -14.28 -22.35 -9.98
C GLU A 68 -14.87 -22.45 -8.57
N SER A 69 -14.38 -23.42 -7.81
CA SER A 69 -14.53 -23.43 -6.35
C SER A 69 -13.36 -24.13 -5.70
N GLY A 70 -13.10 -23.84 -4.43
CA GLY A 70 -12.01 -24.47 -3.70
C GLY A 70 -11.73 -23.87 -2.34
N SER A 71 -10.63 -24.33 -1.75
CA SER A 71 -10.04 -23.82 -0.51
C SER A 71 -9.31 -22.49 -0.72
N ALA A 72 -8.73 -21.95 0.35
CA ALA A 72 -7.81 -20.82 0.26
C ALA A 72 -6.52 -21.17 -0.52
N ASP A 73 -6.05 -22.42 -0.48
CA ASP A 73 -4.85 -22.84 -1.25
C ASP A 73 -5.14 -22.86 -2.75
N ASP A 74 -6.33 -23.35 -3.14
CA ASP A 74 -6.79 -23.34 -4.54
C ASP A 74 -6.94 -21.91 -5.07
N TYR A 75 -7.43 -20.98 -4.22
CA TYR A 75 -7.50 -19.56 -4.53
C TYR A 75 -6.09 -18.97 -4.72
N MET A 76 -5.18 -19.19 -3.76
CA MET A 76 -3.82 -18.64 -3.83
C MET A 76 -3.07 -19.14 -5.07
N ALA A 77 -3.26 -20.40 -5.45
CA ALA A 77 -2.68 -20.96 -6.67
C ALA A 77 -3.21 -20.29 -7.95
N ARG A 78 -4.53 -20.09 -8.08
CA ARG A 78 -5.14 -19.45 -9.26
C ARG A 78 -4.91 -17.94 -9.31
N ASN A 79 -4.88 -17.26 -8.16
CA ASN A 79 -4.68 -15.82 -8.05
C ASN A 79 -3.21 -15.41 -7.90
N ARG A 80 -2.25 -16.36 -8.03
CA ARG A 80 -0.81 -16.16 -7.79
C ARG A 80 -0.49 -15.37 -6.51
N ALA A 81 -1.22 -15.65 -5.44
CA ALA A 81 -0.96 -15.04 -4.14
C ALA A 81 0.22 -15.74 -3.45
N ALA A 82 1.24 -14.96 -3.11
CA ALA A 82 2.42 -15.41 -2.37
C ALA A 82 2.11 -15.55 -0.88
N GLY A 83 1.28 -14.66 -0.32
CA GLY A 83 0.95 -14.66 1.09
C GLY A 83 -0.47 -14.16 1.34
N LEU A 84 -1.14 -14.77 2.31
CA LEU A 84 -2.52 -14.45 2.67
C LEU A 84 -2.71 -14.50 4.19
N LEU A 85 -3.21 -13.42 4.76
CA LEU A 85 -3.43 -13.23 6.19
C LEU A 85 -4.82 -12.66 6.44
N VAL A 86 -5.61 -13.31 7.29
CA VAL A 86 -6.89 -12.79 7.78
C VAL A 86 -6.80 -12.63 9.29
N ILE A 87 -7.06 -11.41 9.74
CA ILE A 87 -7.15 -11.05 11.16
C ILE A 87 -8.61 -10.72 11.46
N HIS A 88 -9.15 -11.30 12.53
CA HIS A 88 -10.49 -11.00 13.04
C HIS A 88 -10.39 -10.73 14.54
N LYS A 89 -10.92 -9.59 15.01
CA LYS A 89 -10.87 -9.17 16.42
C LYS A 89 -9.45 -9.16 17.01
N GLY A 90 -8.49 -8.73 16.20
CA GLY A 90 -7.07 -8.69 16.56
C GLY A 90 -6.35 -10.05 16.59
N GLN A 91 -7.01 -11.15 16.21
CA GLN A 91 -6.41 -12.49 16.16
C GLN A 91 -6.26 -12.99 14.72
N ILE A 92 -5.15 -13.67 14.41
CA ILE A 92 -4.97 -14.38 13.13
C ILE A 92 -5.95 -15.55 13.08
N VAL A 93 -6.86 -15.54 12.11
CA VAL A 93 -7.80 -16.65 11.83
C VAL A 93 -7.47 -17.41 10.55
N LEU A 94 -6.61 -16.88 9.69
CA LEU A 94 -5.99 -17.57 8.56
C LEU A 94 -4.63 -16.94 8.29
N GLU A 95 -3.59 -17.74 8.12
CA GLU A 95 -2.27 -17.30 7.66
C GLU A 95 -1.69 -18.41 6.77
N LYS A 96 -1.29 -18.03 5.55
CA LYS A 96 -0.77 -18.94 4.52
C LYS A 96 0.32 -18.27 3.69
N TYR A 97 1.27 -19.08 3.26
CA TYR A 97 2.40 -18.70 2.43
C TYR A 97 2.52 -19.71 1.27
N ALA A 98 2.85 -19.21 0.09
CA ALA A 98 3.02 -19.95 -1.15
C ALA A 98 4.20 -19.34 -1.94
N LEU A 99 4.46 -19.83 -3.15
CA LEU A 99 5.55 -19.36 -4.02
C LEU A 99 6.93 -19.35 -3.33
N GLY A 100 7.11 -20.18 -2.30
CA GLY A 100 8.35 -20.29 -1.53
C GLY A 100 8.69 -19.08 -0.64
N ILE A 101 7.75 -18.17 -0.33
CA ILE A 101 7.99 -17.15 0.72
C ILE A 101 7.73 -17.73 2.12
N THR A 102 8.30 -17.06 3.13
CA THR A 102 8.26 -17.38 4.55
C THR A 102 7.66 -16.23 5.36
N PRO A 103 7.36 -16.40 6.67
CA PRO A 103 6.89 -15.31 7.53
C PRO A 103 7.87 -14.14 7.70
N HIS A 104 9.14 -14.33 7.36
CA HIS A 104 10.20 -13.33 7.54
C HIS A 104 10.53 -12.56 6.24
N ASP A 105 10.07 -13.05 5.10
CA ASP A 105 10.28 -12.38 3.82
C ASP A 105 9.45 -11.08 3.77
N ARG A 106 10.09 -10.04 3.25
CA ARG A 106 9.40 -8.80 2.87
C ARG A 106 8.82 -8.97 1.47
N TRP A 107 7.83 -8.15 1.13
CA TRP A 107 7.26 -8.09 -0.21
C TRP A 107 6.91 -6.66 -0.56
N ILE A 108 7.09 -6.31 -1.84
CA ILE A 108 6.82 -4.98 -2.39
C ILE A 108 5.33 -4.59 -2.27
N SER A 109 5.08 -3.35 -1.83
CA SER A 109 3.74 -2.83 -1.55
C SER A 109 2.99 -2.36 -2.78
N PHE A 110 3.73 -2.07 -3.84
CA PHE A 110 3.35 -1.12 -4.86
C PHE A 110 2.58 0.08 -4.26
N SER A 111 1.39 0.37 -4.77
CA SER A 111 0.55 1.50 -4.39
C SER A 111 -0.02 1.46 -2.96
N ILE A 112 0.13 0.39 -2.16
CA ILE A 112 -0.21 0.43 -0.72
C ILE A 112 0.60 1.51 0.02
N ALA A 113 1.80 1.85 -0.46
CA ALA A 113 2.60 2.95 0.08
C ALA A 113 1.84 4.29 0.09
N LYS A 114 0.97 4.54 -0.90
CA LYS A 114 0.15 5.76 -1.00
C LYS A 114 -0.70 6.02 0.24
N SER A 115 -1.30 4.96 0.78
CA SER A 115 -2.16 5.01 1.97
C SER A 115 -1.37 5.35 3.24
N LEU A 116 -0.12 4.89 3.34
CA LEU A 116 0.80 5.29 4.42
C LEU A 116 1.32 6.72 4.21
N THR A 117 1.67 7.14 3.00
CA THR A 117 2.08 8.52 2.68
C THR A 117 0.98 9.53 3.03
N SER A 118 -0.28 9.24 2.70
CA SER A 118 -1.45 10.01 3.15
C SER A 118 -1.59 10.06 4.67
N THR A 119 -1.39 8.92 5.35
CA THR A 119 -1.38 8.85 6.81
C THR A 119 -0.28 9.73 7.42
N LEU A 120 0.92 9.74 6.84
CA LEU A 120 2.04 10.58 7.29
C LEU A 120 1.77 12.07 7.06
N LEU A 121 1.10 12.44 5.96
CA LEU A 121 0.60 13.80 5.76
C LEU A 121 -0.38 14.21 6.87
N GLY A 122 -1.35 13.34 7.22
CA GLY A 122 -2.20 13.53 8.38
C GLY A 122 -1.38 13.74 9.66
N ALA A 123 -0.39 12.88 9.91
CA ALA A 123 0.46 12.98 11.09
C ALA A 123 1.28 14.28 11.15
N ALA A 124 1.72 14.80 10.00
CA ALA A 124 2.43 16.07 9.89
C ALA A 124 1.51 17.28 10.09
N ILE A 125 0.20 17.16 9.78
CA ILE A 125 -0.81 18.15 10.17
C ILE A 125 -1.00 18.13 11.69
N ALA A 126 -1.11 16.94 12.31
CA ALA A 126 -1.22 16.81 13.76
C ALA A 126 0.02 17.33 14.52
N ASP A 127 1.21 17.23 13.92
CA ASP A 127 2.46 17.81 14.44
C ASP A 127 2.60 19.33 14.16
N GLY A 128 1.58 19.97 13.56
CA GLY A 128 1.59 21.41 13.22
C GLY A 128 2.58 21.79 12.10
N LYS A 129 3.13 20.82 11.38
CA LYS A 129 4.07 21.03 10.27
C LYS A 129 3.38 21.38 8.97
N ILE A 130 2.16 20.88 8.78
CA ILE A 130 1.32 21.17 7.63
C ILE A 130 0.04 21.85 8.12
N ALA A 131 -0.28 23.02 7.57
CA ALA A 131 -1.39 23.87 8.03
C ALA A 131 -2.80 23.26 7.84
N GLY A 132 -2.93 22.21 7.03
CA GLY A 132 -4.20 21.57 6.66
C GLY A 132 -4.16 21.06 5.22
N ILE A 133 -5.30 20.60 4.70
CA ILE A 133 -5.41 20.06 3.34
C ILE A 133 -6.02 21.05 2.32
N ASP A 134 -6.68 22.11 2.78
CA ASP A 134 -7.29 23.14 1.91
C ASP A 134 -6.29 24.23 1.46
N VAL A 135 -5.00 24.06 1.77
CA VAL A 135 -3.93 24.95 1.31
C VAL A 135 -3.36 24.49 -0.05
N PRO A 136 -2.86 25.40 -0.90
CA PRO A 136 -2.28 25.04 -2.19
C PRO A 136 -0.98 24.24 -2.03
N VAL A 137 -0.74 23.27 -2.92
CA VAL A 137 0.48 22.45 -2.90
C VAL A 137 1.76 23.28 -3.10
N THR A 138 1.65 24.38 -3.85
CA THR A 138 2.73 25.34 -4.13
C THR A 138 3.23 26.09 -2.89
N ARG A 139 2.56 25.93 -1.73
CA ARG A 139 3.06 26.36 -0.42
C ARG A 139 4.26 25.54 0.06
N TYR A 140 4.32 24.25 -0.28
CA TYR A 140 5.38 23.32 0.15
C TYR A 140 6.28 22.89 -1.02
N ILE A 141 5.79 22.98 -2.25
CA ILE A 141 6.57 22.78 -3.49
C ILE A 141 6.47 24.05 -4.35
N PRO A 142 7.16 25.15 -3.97
CA PRO A 142 7.10 26.43 -4.68
C PRO A 142 7.56 26.36 -6.15
N GLU A 143 8.32 25.33 -6.52
CA GLU A 143 8.73 25.04 -7.90
C GLU A 143 7.54 24.70 -8.82
N LEU A 144 6.41 24.26 -8.27
CA LEU A 144 5.20 23.97 -9.05
C LEU A 144 4.39 25.23 -9.43
N LYS A 145 4.82 26.44 -9.04
CA LYS A 145 4.16 27.69 -9.46
C LYS A 145 4.26 27.90 -10.97
N GLY A 146 3.21 28.40 -11.59
CA GLY A 146 3.13 28.57 -13.05
C GLY A 146 2.82 27.28 -13.82
N SER A 147 2.49 26.18 -13.14
CA SER A 147 2.14 24.89 -13.75
C SER A 147 0.65 24.55 -13.59
N ALA A 148 0.25 23.35 -14.01
CA ALA A 148 -1.09 22.80 -13.76
C ALA A 148 -1.47 22.70 -12.26
N TYR A 149 -0.50 22.85 -11.34
CA TYR A 149 -0.72 22.90 -9.90
C TYR A 149 -1.14 24.26 -9.34
N ASP A 150 -1.14 25.33 -10.14
CA ASP A 150 -1.68 26.61 -9.67
C ASP A 150 -3.16 26.46 -9.31
N GLY A 151 -3.53 26.89 -8.10
CA GLY A 151 -4.85 26.71 -7.51
C GLY A 151 -5.16 25.29 -6.99
N VAL A 152 -4.27 24.31 -7.15
CA VAL A 152 -4.49 22.93 -6.67
C VAL A 152 -4.18 22.83 -5.17
N THR A 153 -5.15 22.35 -4.41
CA THR A 153 -5.04 22.09 -2.96
C THR A 153 -4.50 20.69 -2.65
N ILE A 154 -3.92 20.52 -1.46
CA ILE A 154 -3.49 19.20 -0.97
C ILE A 154 -4.67 18.22 -0.90
N ARG A 155 -5.89 18.68 -0.58
CA ARG A 155 -7.12 17.87 -0.58
C ARG A 155 -7.38 17.29 -1.98
N GLN A 156 -7.29 18.11 -3.02
CA GLN A 156 -7.52 17.66 -4.39
C GLN A 156 -6.52 16.57 -4.80
N VAL A 157 -5.23 16.73 -4.49
CA VAL A 157 -4.18 15.71 -4.70
C VAL A 157 -4.47 14.43 -3.89
N LEU A 158 -4.82 14.54 -2.60
CA LEU A 158 -5.18 13.38 -1.77
C LEU A 158 -6.34 12.57 -2.37
N THR A 159 -7.33 13.25 -2.94
CA THR A 159 -8.51 12.63 -3.59
C THR A 159 -8.32 12.26 -5.06
N MET A 160 -7.10 12.40 -5.62
CA MET A 160 -6.81 12.19 -7.05
C MET A 160 -7.72 13.04 -7.97
N ARG A 161 -7.92 14.31 -7.63
CA ARG A 161 -8.82 15.27 -8.31
C ARG A 161 -8.16 16.61 -8.61
N SER A 162 -6.84 16.66 -8.81
CA SER A 162 -6.14 17.92 -9.11
C SER A 162 -6.43 18.50 -10.50
N GLY A 163 -6.77 17.64 -11.46
CA GLY A 163 -6.88 17.99 -12.87
C GLY A 163 -5.53 18.13 -13.58
N VAL A 164 -4.43 17.69 -12.98
CA VAL A 164 -3.12 17.55 -13.64
C VAL A 164 -3.14 16.28 -14.51
N GLY A 165 -2.60 16.36 -15.74
CA GLY A 165 -2.44 15.21 -16.62
C GLY A 165 -1.36 14.25 -16.12
N TRP A 166 -1.50 12.95 -16.38
CA TRP A 166 -0.56 11.89 -16.00
C TRP A 166 -0.93 10.61 -16.76
N ASN A 167 0.03 9.92 -17.37
CA ASN A 167 -0.20 8.61 -17.97
C ASN A 167 0.22 7.48 -17.00
N GLU A 168 -0.77 6.78 -16.44
CA GLU A 168 -0.60 5.62 -15.54
C GLU A 168 -0.66 4.26 -16.29
N ASP A 169 -0.43 4.23 -17.60
CA ASP A 169 -0.33 2.95 -18.32
C ASP A 169 0.96 2.20 -17.92
N TYR A 170 0.80 1.16 -17.11
CA TYR A 170 1.91 0.30 -16.64
C TYR A 170 2.46 -0.65 -17.72
N ALA A 171 1.77 -0.81 -18.87
CA ALA A 171 2.25 -1.61 -20.00
C ALA A 171 3.12 -0.79 -20.97
N ASP A 172 2.86 0.52 -21.07
CA ASP A 172 3.62 1.48 -21.87
C ASP A 172 4.88 1.98 -21.11
N PRO A 173 6.12 1.67 -21.56
CA PRO A 173 7.33 2.20 -20.94
C PRO A 173 7.50 3.72 -21.13
N ASP A 174 6.84 4.31 -22.15
CA ASP A 174 6.82 5.75 -22.44
C ASP A 174 5.65 6.48 -21.75
N SER A 175 4.95 5.82 -20.83
CA SER A 175 4.01 6.48 -19.91
C SER A 175 4.76 7.29 -18.84
N ASP A 176 4.03 8.11 -18.05
CA ASP A 176 4.66 8.84 -16.95
C ASP A 176 5.06 7.90 -15.81
N VAL A 177 4.28 6.85 -15.56
CA VAL A 177 4.64 5.80 -14.59
C VAL A 177 5.77 4.89 -15.10
N GLY A 178 5.84 4.63 -16.41
CA GLY A 178 6.94 3.91 -17.06
C GLY A 178 8.26 4.68 -16.94
N ARG A 179 8.27 5.97 -17.27
CA ARG A 179 9.42 6.87 -17.05
C ARG A 179 9.83 6.98 -15.58
N LEU A 180 8.88 7.02 -14.65
CA LEU A 180 9.18 7.00 -13.21
C LEU A 180 9.88 5.70 -12.81
N ALA A 181 9.39 4.54 -13.26
CA ALA A 181 10.02 3.26 -12.99
C ALA A 181 11.44 3.15 -13.58
N ALA A 182 11.66 3.70 -14.78
CA ALA A 182 12.99 3.80 -15.39
C ALA A 182 13.94 4.71 -14.58
N SER A 183 13.44 5.84 -14.06
CA SER A 183 14.22 6.73 -13.19
C SER A 183 14.67 6.02 -11.91
N MET A 184 13.75 5.33 -11.24
CA MET A 184 14.02 4.51 -10.05
C MET A 184 15.03 3.38 -10.34
N ALA A 185 14.93 2.73 -11.51
CA ALA A 185 15.85 1.66 -11.91
C ALA A 185 17.29 2.16 -12.10
N HIS A 186 17.46 3.43 -12.47
CA HIS A 186 18.78 4.06 -12.63
C HIS A 186 19.26 4.84 -11.39
N ASP A 187 18.42 4.97 -10.35
CA ASP A 187 18.64 5.85 -9.18
C ASP A 187 19.10 7.25 -9.62
N SER A 188 18.46 7.76 -10.68
CA SER A 188 18.97 8.90 -11.45
C SER A 188 18.84 10.24 -10.72
N GLY A 189 18.00 10.31 -9.68
CA GLY A 189 17.63 11.54 -9.00
C GLY A 189 16.93 12.55 -9.92
N ALA A 190 16.39 12.10 -11.07
CA ALA A 190 15.66 12.97 -11.97
C ALA A 190 14.52 13.64 -11.22
N SER A 191 14.52 14.98 -11.21
CA SER A 191 13.59 15.75 -10.39
C SER A 191 12.15 15.48 -10.79
N LEU A 192 11.49 14.61 -10.02
CA LEU A 192 10.08 14.30 -10.21
C LEU A 192 9.23 15.56 -10.12
N ILE A 193 9.61 16.53 -9.30
CA ILE A 193 8.99 17.85 -9.26
C ILE A 193 9.04 18.52 -10.64
N ALA A 194 10.19 18.51 -11.32
CA ALA A 194 10.35 19.08 -12.65
C ALA A 194 9.60 18.27 -13.74
N THR A 195 9.39 16.97 -13.55
CA THR A 195 8.49 16.16 -14.40
C THR A 195 7.04 16.59 -14.17
N MET A 196 6.56 16.57 -12.92
CA MET A 196 5.18 16.96 -12.57
C MET A 196 4.86 18.42 -12.96
N GLN A 197 5.84 19.33 -12.87
CA GLN A 197 5.71 20.74 -13.28
C GLN A 197 5.40 20.90 -14.78
N LYS A 198 5.91 19.99 -15.63
CA LYS A 198 5.73 20.04 -17.09
C LYS A 198 4.40 19.44 -17.57
N LEU A 199 3.69 18.72 -16.71
CA LEU A 199 2.45 18.05 -17.08
C LEU A 199 1.32 19.07 -17.33
N PRO A 200 0.52 18.88 -18.39
CA PRO A 200 -0.52 19.83 -18.76
C PRO A 200 -1.70 19.78 -17.78
N ARG A 201 -2.50 20.85 -17.74
CA ARG A 201 -3.80 20.82 -17.07
C ARG A 201 -4.79 20.04 -17.94
N ALA A 202 -5.24 18.89 -17.46
CA ALA A 202 -6.17 18.00 -18.15
C ALA A 202 -7.63 18.17 -17.68
N ALA A 203 -7.88 18.85 -16.56
CA ALA A 203 -9.20 19.30 -16.09
C ALA A 203 -9.08 20.49 -15.11
N PRO A 204 -10.18 21.21 -14.82
CA PRO A 204 -10.24 22.13 -13.67
C PRO A 204 -10.03 21.37 -12.34
N PRO A 205 -9.36 21.97 -11.33
CA PRO A 205 -9.17 21.32 -10.03
C PRO A 205 -10.49 20.98 -9.35
N GLY A 206 -10.57 19.76 -8.81
CA GLY A 206 -11.72 19.22 -8.10
C GLY A 206 -12.80 18.60 -8.99
N THR A 207 -12.80 18.75 -10.31
CA THR A 207 -13.96 18.35 -11.14
C THR A 207 -13.91 16.93 -11.69
N ARG A 208 -12.72 16.35 -11.90
CA ARG A 208 -12.55 14.99 -12.44
C ARG A 208 -11.61 14.18 -11.56
N TRP A 209 -11.95 12.92 -11.29
CA TRP A 209 -11.04 11.96 -10.67
C TRP A 209 -10.07 11.39 -11.72
N HIS A 210 -8.81 11.23 -11.33
CA HIS A 210 -7.74 10.79 -12.20
C HIS A 210 -6.56 10.29 -11.37
N TYR A 211 -6.36 8.97 -11.33
CA TYR A 211 -5.31 8.35 -10.53
C TYR A 211 -3.91 8.77 -11.00
N SER A 212 -3.02 9.09 -10.06
CA SER A 212 -1.63 9.46 -10.37
C SER A 212 -0.65 9.07 -9.25
N THR A 213 0.25 8.13 -9.55
CA THR A 213 1.41 7.80 -8.70
C THR A 213 2.33 9.01 -8.52
N GLY A 214 2.48 9.86 -9.55
CA GLY A 214 3.21 11.12 -9.46
C GLY A 214 2.65 12.07 -8.40
N GLU A 215 1.33 12.18 -8.28
CA GLU A 215 0.67 12.97 -7.24
C GLU A 215 0.88 12.41 -5.83
N SER A 216 0.85 11.09 -5.66
CA SER A 216 1.19 10.45 -4.38
C SER A 216 2.64 10.71 -3.95
N ASN A 217 3.57 10.79 -4.90
CA ASN A 217 4.94 11.20 -4.62
C ASN A 217 5.02 12.68 -4.20
N MET A 218 4.21 13.57 -4.80
CA MET A 218 4.13 14.97 -4.35
C MET A 218 3.67 15.06 -2.89
N ILE A 219 2.71 14.23 -2.46
CA ILE A 219 2.32 14.13 -1.04
C ILE A 219 3.53 13.75 -0.17
N GLY A 220 4.33 12.76 -0.59
CA GLY A 220 5.58 12.37 0.09
C GLY A 220 6.57 13.54 0.21
N ILE A 221 6.84 14.25 -0.88
CA ILE A 221 7.73 15.42 -0.90
C ILE A 221 7.22 16.53 0.02
N ILE A 222 5.91 16.79 0.06
CA ILE A 222 5.29 17.76 0.98
C ILE A 222 5.57 17.37 2.44
N VAL A 223 5.43 16.08 2.79
CA VAL A 223 5.73 15.59 4.15
C VAL A 223 7.21 15.76 4.49
N THR A 224 8.11 15.25 3.64
CA THR A 224 9.57 15.33 3.84
C THR A 224 10.02 16.78 4.03
N ARG A 225 9.53 17.72 3.21
CA ARG A 225 9.85 19.15 3.31
C ARG A 225 9.27 19.84 4.55
N ALA A 226 8.04 19.49 4.94
CA ALA A 226 7.38 20.09 6.10
C ALA A 226 7.94 19.59 7.44
N VAL A 227 8.33 18.31 7.51
CA VAL A 227 8.90 17.69 8.70
C VAL A 227 10.40 17.99 8.84
N GLY A 228 11.14 17.98 7.72
CA GLY A 228 12.59 18.20 7.69
C GLY A 228 13.44 16.93 7.86
N GLU A 229 12.88 15.74 7.64
CA GLU A 229 13.59 14.44 7.69
C GLU A 229 13.04 13.49 6.60
N PRO A 230 13.78 12.42 6.22
CA PRO A 230 13.34 11.45 5.21
C PRO A 230 12.00 10.78 5.55
N LEU A 231 11.25 10.37 4.53
CA LEU A 231 9.91 9.81 4.73
C LEU A 231 9.95 8.46 5.47
N ALA A 232 11.01 7.66 5.26
CA ALA A 232 11.24 6.41 5.97
C ALA A 232 11.55 6.63 7.46
N ASP A 233 12.32 7.67 7.80
CA ASP A 233 12.62 8.02 9.19
C ASP A 233 11.38 8.59 9.90
N TYR A 234 10.57 9.43 9.22
CA TYR A 234 9.31 9.90 9.78
C TYR A 234 8.32 8.74 10.01
N LEU A 235 8.19 7.81 9.05
CA LEU A 235 7.38 6.60 9.21
C LEU A 235 7.85 5.75 10.39
N SER A 236 9.16 5.53 10.50
CA SER A 236 9.80 4.83 11.61
C SER A 236 9.46 5.46 12.95
N ARG A 237 9.70 6.78 13.09
CA ARG A 237 9.53 7.56 14.32
C ARG A 237 8.06 7.70 14.74
N LYS A 238 7.13 7.88 13.80
CA LYS A 238 5.72 8.16 14.09
C LYS A 238 4.88 6.90 14.27
N ILE A 239 5.07 5.91 13.40
CA ILE A 239 4.20 4.73 13.31
C ILE A 239 4.98 3.46 13.59
N TRP A 240 6.01 3.15 12.80
CA TRP A 240 6.62 1.80 12.75
C TRP A 240 7.12 1.34 14.11
N ARG A 241 7.92 2.17 14.78
CA ARG A 241 8.52 1.87 16.09
C ARG A 241 7.53 1.95 17.26
N ARG A 242 6.45 2.72 17.11
CA ARG A 242 5.52 3.06 18.20
C ARG A 242 4.26 2.19 18.21
N TYR A 243 3.71 1.88 17.03
CA TYR A 243 2.62 0.93 16.90
C TYR A 243 3.09 -0.50 17.18
N GLY A 244 4.35 -0.80 16.84
CA GLY A 244 5.02 -2.08 17.12
C GLY A 244 5.02 -3.00 15.91
N MET A 245 5.57 -2.57 14.78
CA MET A 245 5.80 -3.47 13.65
C MET A 245 6.88 -4.50 13.98
N GLU A 246 6.81 -5.69 13.37
CA GLU A 246 7.60 -6.87 13.73
C GLU A 246 8.94 -6.94 12.98
N SER A 247 9.04 -6.35 11.79
CA SER A 247 10.28 -6.26 11.01
C SER A 247 10.65 -4.83 10.67
N ASP A 248 11.95 -4.59 10.46
CA ASP A 248 12.38 -3.43 9.65
C ASP A 248 11.74 -3.56 8.26
N ALA A 249 11.19 -2.46 7.74
CA ALA A 249 10.82 -2.37 6.33
C ALA A 249 11.87 -1.57 5.55
N SER A 250 11.83 -1.61 4.23
CA SER A 250 12.61 -0.71 3.38
C SER A 250 11.70 0.06 2.41
N TRP A 251 12.04 1.29 2.08
CA TRP A 251 11.32 2.13 1.12
C TRP A 251 12.24 2.45 -0.05
N VAL A 252 11.80 2.15 -1.28
CA VAL A 252 12.54 2.48 -2.51
C VAL A 252 12.71 3.99 -2.65
N THR A 253 13.93 4.40 -3.02
CA THR A 253 14.33 5.78 -3.28
C THR A 253 14.74 5.99 -4.73
N ASP A 254 14.69 7.24 -5.18
CA ASP A 254 15.35 7.73 -6.39
C ASP A 254 16.11 9.02 -6.05
N GLY A 255 17.42 9.05 -6.26
CA GLY A 255 18.30 10.14 -5.81
C GLY A 255 18.27 10.38 -4.29
N GLY A 256 18.00 9.33 -3.51
CA GLY A 256 17.84 9.42 -2.04
C GLY A 256 16.51 10.00 -1.55
N VAL A 257 15.52 10.21 -2.41
CA VAL A 257 14.15 10.62 -2.02
C VAL A 257 13.23 9.41 -2.08
N GLU A 258 12.49 9.11 -1.01
CA GLU A 258 11.51 8.02 -1.03
C GLU A 258 10.38 8.29 -2.03
N ILE A 259 10.06 7.28 -2.83
CA ILE A 259 8.95 7.35 -3.77
C ILE A 259 7.64 7.13 -3.00
N GLY A 260 7.01 8.24 -2.56
CA GLY A 260 5.80 8.26 -1.73
C GLY A 260 4.59 7.49 -2.31
N GLY A 261 4.59 7.20 -3.62
CA GLY A 261 3.55 6.45 -4.32
C GLY A 261 3.85 4.97 -4.55
N CYS A 262 5.12 4.54 -4.46
CA CYS A 262 5.61 3.16 -4.60
C CYS A 262 7.12 3.13 -4.32
N CYS A 263 7.69 2.40 -3.37
CA CYS A 263 7.17 1.15 -2.85
C CYS A 263 7.86 0.86 -1.50
N LEU A 264 7.09 0.33 -0.54
CA LEU A 264 7.56 -0.20 0.73
C LEU A 264 7.73 -1.72 0.62
N ASN A 265 8.70 -2.30 1.31
CA ASN A 265 8.92 -3.73 1.37
C ASN A 265 8.69 -4.19 2.81
N VAL A 266 7.61 -4.94 3.02
CA VAL A 266 6.99 -5.20 4.32
C VAL A 266 6.67 -6.69 4.46
N THR A 267 6.72 -7.26 5.66
CA THR A 267 6.30 -8.66 5.87
C THR A 267 4.78 -8.79 5.83
N LEU A 268 4.25 -9.97 5.49
CA LEU A 268 2.79 -10.21 5.45
C LEU A 268 2.09 -9.81 6.77
N ARG A 269 2.72 -10.11 7.92
CA ARG A 269 2.17 -9.74 9.24
C ARG A 269 2.15 -8.24 9.47
N ASP A 270 3.15 -7.50 8.97
CA ASP A 270 3.17 -6.05 9.07
C ASP A 270 2.22 -5.37 8.08
N TYR A 271 1.89 -5.96 6.91
CA TYR A 271 0.71 -5.56 6.13
C TYR A 271 -0.58 -5.70 6.96
N GLY A 272 -0.72 -6.81 7.69
CA GLY A 272 -1.82 -7.00 8.65
C GLY A 272 -1.85 -5.93 9.75
N ARG A 273 -0.69 -5.57 10.32
CA ARG A 273 -0.58 -4.51 11.33
C ARG A 273 -0.86 -3.11 10.78
N ILE A 274 -0.51 -2.80 9.53
CA ILE A 274 -0.93 -1.56 8.85
C ILE A 274 -2.46 -1.50 8.79
N GLY A 275 -3.13 -2.59 8.41
CA GLY A 275 -4.59 -2.69 8.42
C GLY A 275 -5.21 -2.49 9.81
N LEU A 276 -4.64 -3.12 10.85
CA LEU A 276 -5.08 -2.94 12.23
C LEU A 276 -4.89 -1.50 12.74
N PHE A 277 -3.76 -0.86 12.41
CA PHE A 277 -3.48 0.54 12.76
C PHE A 277 -4.51 1.48 12.11
N ALA A 278 -4.82 1.25 10.84
CA ALA A 278 -5.82 2.03 10.10
C ALA A 278 -7.24 1.81 10.65
N MET A 279 -7.60 0.55 10.96
CA MET A 279 -8.87 0.19 11.61
C MET A 279 -9.01 0.86 12.99
N GLY A 280 -7.91 0.96 13.75
CA GLY A 280 -7.81 1.66 15.02
C GLY A 280 -7.79 3.20 14.92
N GLY A 281 -8.10 3.78 13.75
CA GLY A 281 -8.21 5.22 13.56
C GLY A 281 -6.90 5.99 13.69
N GLY A 282 -5.75 5.31 13.58
CA GLY A 282 -4.42 5.91 13.79
C GLY A 282 -4.08 6.20 15.25
N VAL A 283 -4.68 5.47 16.20
CA VAL A 283 -4.39 5.55 17.64
C VAL A 283 -3.20 4.68 18.00
N ILE A 284 -2.24 5.27 18.72
CA ILE A 284 -1.05 4.60 19.27
C ILE A 284 -0.94 4.95 20.75
N GLU A 285 -0.78 3.96 21.64
CA GLU A 285 -0.63 4.16 23.09
C GLU A 285 -1.78 5.01 23.70
N GLY A 286 -3.01 4.82 23.19
CA GLY A 286 -4.21 5.56 23.62
C GLY A 286 -4.31 7.00 23.10
N LYS A 287 -3.40 7.46 22.23
CA LYS A 287 -3.40 8.80 21.64
C LYS A 287 -3.48 8.72 20.12
N SER A 288 -4.36 9.51 19.50
CA SER A 288 -4.32 9.66 18.05
C SER A 288 -3.03 10.35 17.63
N ILE A 289 -2.37 9.86 16.58
CA ILE A 289 -1.28 10.57 15.90
C ILE A 289 -1.77 11.38 14.70
N LEU A 290 -3.09 11.44 14.46
CA LEU A 290 -3.73 12.07 13.32
C LEU A 290 -4.73 13.16 13.76
N PRO A 291 -5.12 14.09 12.86
CA PRO A 291 -6.17 15.06 13.16
C PRO A 291 -7.52 14.38 13.48
N PRO A 292 -8.38 15.00 14.28
CA PRO A 292 -9.71 14.47 14.58
C PRO A 292 -10.49 14.11 13.31
N GLY A 293 -10.98 12.87 13.25
CA GLY A 293 -11.73 12.36 12.09
C GLY A 293 -10.91 12.12 10.82
N TRP A 294 -9.57 12.16 10.86
CA TRP A 294 -8.73 11.96 9.66
C TRP A 294 -9.04 10.64 8.96
N MET A 295 -9.01 9.51 9.66
CA MET A 295 -9.26 8.21 9.02
C MET A 295 -10.67 8.12 8.44
N ALA A 296 -11.69 8.64 9.13
CA ALA A 296 -13.07 8.65 8.62
C ALA A 296 -13.23 9.49 7.34
N GLN A 297 -12.49 10.60 7.22
CA GLN A 297 -12.41 11.37 5.98
C GLN A 297 -11.58 10.62 4.92
N ALA A 298 -10.43 10.06 5.29
CA ALA A 298 -9.53 9.35 4.40
C ALA A 298 -10.17 8.12 3.75
N THR A 299 -11.13 7.48 4.43
CA THR A 299 -11.86 6.29 3.97
C THR A 299 -13.29 6.60 3.54
N SER A 300 -13.64 7.88 3.33
CA SER A 300 -14.90 8.28 2.68
C SER A 300 -14.72 8.36 1.16
N ALA A 301 -15.71 7.91 0.39
CA ALA A 301 -15.71 8.07 -1.06
C ALA A 301 -15.95 9.55 -1.42
N TYR A 302 -14.93 10.23 -1.93
CA TYR A 302 -15.09 11.53 -2.59
C TYR A 302 -15.42 11.36 -4.08
N THR A 303 -15.15 10.19 -4.63
CA THR A 303 -15.60 9.71 -5.93
C THR A 303 -16.10 8.29 -5.70
N ASP A 304 -17.37 7.99 -6.02
CA ASP A 304 -17.98 6.68 -5.73
C ASP A 304 -17.60 5.59 -6.75
N HIS A 305 -17.42 5.98 -8.02
CA HIS A 305 -17.02 5.11 -9.13
C HIS A 305 -15.67 5.60 -9.68
N ALA A 306 -14.63 5.45 -8.87
CA ALA A 306 -13.27 5.82 -9.27
C ALA A 306 -12.69 4.79 -10.23
N GLU A 307 -12.79 3.50 -9.88
CA GLU A 307 -12.41 2.38 -10.73
C GLU A 307 -13.44 1.26 -10.58
N GLY A 308 -14.27 1.07 -11.61
CA GLY A 308 -15.48 0.23 -11.50
C GLY A 308 -16.42 0.72 -10.39
N ASP A 309 -16.75 -0.17 -9.46
CA ASP A 309 -17.55 0.11 -8.26
C ASP A 309 -16.71 0.52 -7.03
N LEU A 310 -15.40 0.75 -7.19
CA LEU A 310 -14.55 1.20 -6.08
C LEU A 310 -14.63 2.72 -5.92
N GLY A 311 -15.00 3.16 -4.72
CA GLY A 311 -14.86 4.56 -4.34
C GLY A 311 -13.41 4.93 -3.97
N TYR A 312 -13.11 6.22 -3.88
CA TYR A 312 -11.78 6.72 -3.53
C TYR A 312 -11.80 7.89 -2.54
N GLY A 313 -10.94 7.81 -1.53
CA GLY A 313 -10.77 8.79 -0.44
C GLY A 313 -9.40 9.46 -0.46
N TYR A 314 -8.75 9.63 0.70
CA TYR A 314 -7.41 10.22 0.80
C TYR A 314 -6.34 9.14 0.62
N GLN A 315 -6.14 8.71 -0.63
CA GLN A 315 -5.24 7.59 -0.96
C GLN A 315 -5.66 6.24 -0.36
N TRP A 316 -6.96 6.07 -0.11
CA TRP A 316 -7.60 4.79 0.26
C TRP A 316 -8.75 4.51 -0.70
N TRP A 317 -8.91 3.25 -1.07
CA TRP A 317 -10.05 2.75 -1.83
C TRP A 317 -11.22 2.43 -0.90
N VAL A 318 -12.45 2.57 -1.39
CA VAL A 318 -13.69 2.40 -0.63
C VAL A 318 -14.57 1.38 -1.38
N PRO A 319 -14.35 0.07 -1.19
CA PRO A 319 -15.05 -0.99 -1.93
C PRO A 319 -16.51 -1.20 -1.48
N SER A 320 -16.93 -0.62 -0.36
CA SER A 320 -18.32 -0.59 0.10
C SER A 320 -18.49 0.36 1.30
N PRO A 321 -19.69 0.87 1.59
CA PRO A 321 -19.91 1.80 2.71
C PRO A 321 -19.41 1.29 4.06
N GLY A 322 -18.42 1.99 4.61
CA GLY A 322 -17.81 1.70 5.91
C GLY A 322 -16.67 0.68 5.89
N ALA A 323 -16.30 0.14 4.73
CA ALA A 323 -15.08 -0.66 4.54
C ALA A 323 -14.11 0.06 3.60
N PHE A 324 -12.81 -0.20 3.73
CA PHE A 324 -11.78 0.48 2.96
C PHE A 324 -10.61 -0.44 2.63
N ALA A 325 -9.79 -0.06 1.66
CA ALA A 325 -8.63 -0.82 1.25
C ALA A 325 -7.44 0.04 0.81
N ALA A 326 -6.24 -0.49 1.03
CA ALA A 326 -5.03 -0.10 0.31
C ALA A 326 -4.78 -1.15 -0.77
N ILE A 327 -4.59 -0.72 -2.02
CA ILE A 327 -4.44 -1.61 -3.18
C ILE A 327 -3.14 -1.26 -3.90
N GLY A 328 -2.37 -2.28 -4.26
CA GLY A 328 -1.16 -2.22 -5.07
C GLY A 328 -1.30 -3.08 -6.33
N ILE A 329 -0.68 -2.64 -7.42
CA ILE A 329 -0.64 -3.42 -8.66
C ILE A 329 -0.02 -4.82 -8.44
N MET A 330 -0.27 -5.73 -9.37
CA MET A 330 0.14 -7.14 -9.27
C MET A 330 -0.52 -7.91 -8.10
N GLY A 331 -1.56 -7.32 -7.49
CA GLY A 331 -2.43 -7.97 -6.49
C GLY A 331 -2.15 -7.69 -5.02
N GLN A 332 -1.43 -6.62 -4.68
CA GLN A 332 -1.16 -6.32 -3.26
C GLN A 332 -2.42 -5.72 -2.63
N TYR A 333 -2.83 -6.21 -1.47
CA TYR A 333 -4.11 -5.82 -0.89
C TYR A 333 -4.06 -5.75 0.64
N ILE A 334 -4.54 -4.65 1.22
CA ILE A 334 -5.04 -4.61 2.59
C ILE A 334 -6.50 -4.20 2.51
N TYR A 335 -7.42 -5.08 2.89
CA TYR A 335 -8.83 -4.75 3.13
C TYR A 335 -9.12 -4.62 4.62
N VAL A 336 -9.95 -3.66 4.99
CA VAL A 336 -10.38 -3.41 6.36
C VAL A 336 -11.90 -3.24 6.40
N ASP A 337 -12.55 -4.04 7.24
CA ASP A 337 -13.95 -3.90 7.63
C ASP A 337 -14.04 -3.68 9.15
N PRO A 338 -14.10 -2.42 9.62
CA PRO A 338 -14.26 -2.09 11.03
C PRO A 338 -15.57 -2.61 11.64
N ARG A 339 -16.66 -2.75 10.85
CA ARG A 339 -17.94 -3.26 11.35
C ARG A 339 -17.86 -4.76 11.68
N ARG A 340 -16.94 -5.48 11.05
CA ARG A 340 -16.62 -6.89 11.32
C ARG A 340 -15.32 -7.07 12.08
N GLU A 341 -14.67 -6.00 12.54
CA GLU A 341 -13.35 -6.04 13.20
C GLU A 341 -12.32 -6.88 12.42
N THR A 342 -12.34 -6.78 11.08
CA THR A 342 -11.63 -7.70 10.17
C THR A 342 -10.64 -6.97 9.28
N VAL A 343 -9.44 -7.55 9.16
CA VAL A 343 -8.41 -7.16 8.18
C VAL A 343 -8.07 -8.36 7.32
N ILE A 344 -7.93 -8.17 6.02
CA ILE A 344 -7.36 -9.16 5.09
C ILE A 344 -6.14 -8.52 4.44
N ALA A 345 -4.97 -9.14 4.57
CA ALA A 345 -3.77 -8.77 3.84
C ALA A 345 -3.41 -9.88 2.85
N GLU A 346 -3.14 -9.50 1.60
CA GLU A 346 -2.71 -10.38 0.51
C GLU A 346 -1.49 -9.73 -0.18
N ILE A 347 -0.50 -10.56 -0.49
CA ILE A 347 0.65 -10.18 -1.32
C ILE A 347 0.76 -11.18 -2.47
N SER A 348 0.91 -10.66 -3.69
CA SER A 348 0.67 -11.42 -4.92
C SER A 348 1.63 -11.06 -6.04
N ALA A 349 1.73 -11.97 -7.02
CA ALA A 349 2.49 -11.82 -8.25
C ALA A 349 1.57 -12.09 -9.45
N TRP A 350 0.49 -11.32 -9.60
CA TRP A 350 -0.38 -11.39 -10.78
C TRP A 350 0.45 -11.11 -12.06
N PRO A 351 0.11 -11.69 -13.21
CA PRO A 351 0.89 -11.50 -14.43
C PRO A 351 0.81 -10.08 -14.99
N ASN A 352 -0.20 -9.30 -14.64
CA ASN A 352 -0.42 -7.93 -15.11
C ASN A 352 -0.56 -6.97 -13.92
N ALA A 353 -0.39 -5.67 -14.17
CA ALA A 353 -0.56 -4.63 -13.14
C ALA A 353 -1.96 -4.70 -12.50
N GLY A 354 -2.99 -4.99 -13.30
CA GLY A 354 -4.32 -5.40 -12.85
C GLY A 354 -5.09 -6.01 -14.02
N ASP A 355 -6.09 -6.84 -13.72
CA ASP A 355 -7.10 -7.32 -14.68
C ASP A 355 -8.39 -7.70 -13.95
N ASP A 356 -9.52 -7.69 -14.65
CA ASP A 356 -10.85 -7.92 -14.08
C ASP A 356 -10.97 -9.30 -13.40
N GLU A 357 -10.27 -10.31 -13.93
CA GLU A 357 -10.42 -11.69 -13.47
C GLU A 357 -9.76 -11.91 -12.10
N HIS A 358 -8.54 -11.40 -11.90
CA HIS A 358 -7.86 -11.46 -10.60
C HIS A 358 -8.58 -10.59 -9.54
N HIS A 359 -9.06 -9.41 -9.92
CA HIS A 359 -9.89 -8.59 -9.02
C HIS A 359 -11.20 -9.29 -8.62
N ALA A 360 -11.87 -9.95 -9.57
CA ALA A 360 -13.09 -10.69 -9.29
C ALA A 360 -12.83 -11.93 -8.41
N ARG A 361 -11.74 -12.66 -8.63
CA ARG A 361 -11.30 -13.75 -7.73
C ARG A 361 -11.01 -13.23 -6.32
N GLN A 362 -10.29 -12.11 -6.18
CA GLN A 362 -10.02 -11.49 -4.87
C GLN A 362 -11.31 -11.04 -4.16
N ALA A 363 -12.25 -10.43 -4.89
CA ALA A 363 -13.56 -10.07 -4.35
C ALA A 363 -14.38 -11.29 -3.90
N ALA A 364 -14.38 -12.37 -4.69
CA ALA A 364 -15.02 -13.63 -4.36
C ALA A 364 -14.40 -14.30 -3.13
N PHE A 365 -13.07 -14.26 -3.01
CA PHE A 365 -12.35 -14.76 -1.84
C PHE A 365 -12.63 -13.94 -0.58
N ARG A 366 -12.60 -12.60 -0.67
CA ARG A 366 -13.02 -11.68 0.42
C ARG A 366 -14.43 -12.01 0.91
N ALA A 367 -15.37 -12.23 -0.01
CA ALA A 367 -16.74 -12.63 0.34
C ALA A 367 -16.79 -14.03 1.02
N ALA A 368 -15.92 -14.96 0.61
CA ALA A 368 -15.79 -16.28 1.24
C ALA A 368 -15.21 -16.20 2.66
N VAL A 369 -14.20 -15.35 2.88
CA VAL A 369 -13.67 -15.03 4.22
C VAL A 369 -14.79 -14.50 5.10
N ILE A 370 -15.51 -13.47 4.66
CA ILE A 370 -16.60 -12.84 5.44
C ILE A 370 -17.70 -13.85 5.82
N ARG A 371 -18.02 -14.81 4.95
CA ARG A 371 -18.97 -15.90 5.26
C ARG A 371 -18.41 -16.95 6.22
N ALA A 372 -17.10 -17.16 6.25
CA ALA A 372 -16.42 -18.13 7.08
C ALA A 372 -16.02 -17.60 8.46
N LEU A 373 -16.09 -16.28 8.68
CA LEU A 373 -15.91 -15.68 10.01
C LEU A 373 -16.96 -16.23 10.99
N PRO A 374 -16.60 -16.52 12.25
CA PRO A 374 -17.57 -16.88 13.26
C PRO A 374 -18.65 -15.81 13.38
N ALA A 375 -19.93 -16.22 13.39
CA ALA A 375 -21.01 -15.34 13.79
C ALA A 375 -20.69 -14.74 15.17
N ALA A 376 -21.06 -13.48 15.40
CA ALA A 376 -20.69 -12.77 16.62
C ALA A 376 -21.20 -13.51 17.86
N ILE A 377 -20.31 -14.24 18.55
CA ILE A 377 -20.60 -14.85 19.84
C ILE A 377 -20.84 -13.70 20.81
N THR A 378 -22.11 -13.43 21.12
CA THR A 378 -22.57 -12.43 22.10
C THR A 378 -22.31 -12.90 23.54
N SER A 379 -21.06 -13.28 23.82
CA SER A 379 -20.56 -13.60 25.16
C SER A 379 -19.95 -12.34 25.80
N ARG A 380 -20.80 -11.39 26.18
CA ARG A 380 -20.46 -10.54 27.34
C ARG A 380 -20.58 -11.42 28.59
N PRO A 381 -19.52 -11.62 29.38
CA PRO A 381 -19.70 -12.15 30.72
C PRO A 381 -20.59 -11.18 31.49
N ARG A 382 -21.69 -11.67 32.06
CA ARG A 382 -22.41 -10.90 33.09
C ARG A 382 -21.57 -10.95 34.35
N HIS A 383 -20.67 -9.98 34.51
CA HIS A 383 -20.10 -9.71 35.83
C HIS A 383 -21.24 -9.23 36.74
N ARG A 384 -21.48 -10.01 37.80
CA ARG A 384 -22.13 -9.56 39.03
C ARG A 384 -21.09 -8.93 39.93
#